data_AF-A0A971CZD5-F1
#
_entry.id   AF-A0A971CZD5-F1
#
_cell.length_a   1.000
_cell.length_b   1.000
_cell.length_c   1.000
_cell.angle_alpha   90.00
_cell.angle_beta   90.00
_cell.angle_gamma   90.00
#
_symmetry.space_group_name_H-M   'P 1'
#
loop_
_entity.id
_entity.type
_entity.pdbx_description
1 polymer ?
#
loop_
_entity_poly.entity_id
_entity_poly.type
_entity_poly.pdbx_seq_one_letter_code
_entity_poly.pdbx_strand_id
1 'polypeptide(L)'
;MSLFSRFRKPSSDDVNQRSWESSTSDDQGLFVITDVFVITGRGPVFTGIMESGSLGVGDAVIVDITHDSPDASPKPSPAELHGTISAIESRHRRTQSIQKGDEAGLIIRGVNVDDLPYTRNGSGFALDTKALNKRMIRKANTPAR
;
A
#
# COMPACT_ATOMS: atom_id res chain seq x y z
N MET A 1 46.69 -53.50 12.33
CA MET A 1 46.06 -53.34 11.00
C MET A 1 45.05 -52.21 11.09
N SER A 2 45.14 -51.25 10.18
CA SER A 2 44.56 -49.90 10.29
C SER A 2 43.12 -49.83 9.74
N LEU A 3 42.22 -49.15 10.47
CA LEU A 3 40.89 -48.75 10.02
C LEU A 3 40.87 -47.22 9.93
N PHE A 4 41.07 -46.68 8.72
CA PHE A 4 40.84 -45.25 8.44
C PHE A 4 39.49 -45.08 7.75
N SER A 5 38.55 -44.46 8.48
CA SER A 5 37.32 -43.89 7.94
C SER A 5 37.68 -42.70 7.03
N ARG A 6 37.34 -42.83 5.74
CA ARG A 6 37.52 -41.75 4.75
C ARG A 6 36.49 -40.66 5.02
N PHE A 7 36.96 -39.52 5.54
CA PHE A 7 36.22 -38.26 5.50
C PHE A 7 36.01 -37.85 4.04
N ARG A 8 34.76 -37.89 3.58
CA ARG A 8 34.35 -37.30 2.30
C ARG A 8 34.19 -35.80 2.51
N LYS A 9 35.10 -35.02 1.92
CA LYS A 9 35.01 -33.56 1.83
C LYS A 9 33.72 -33.21 1.05
N PRO A 10 32.80 -32.38 1.56
CA PRO A 10 31.73 -31.86 0.73
C PRO A 10 32.33 -30.95 -0.35
N SER A 11 31.93 -31.17 -1.62
CA SER A 11 32.43 -30.39 -2.76
C SER A 11 31.87 -28.97 -2.72
N SER A 12 32.64 -28.06 -3.31
CA SER A 12 32.45 -26.62 -3.37
C SER A 12 31.23 -26.16 -4.20
N ASP A 13 30.29 -27.04 -4.51
CA ASP A 13 29.17 -26.77 -5.43
C ASP A 13 27.87 -26.37 -4.72
N ASP A 14 27.91 -26.21 -3.39
CA ASP A 14 26.74 -25.88 -2.56
C ASP A 14 26.55 -24.37 -2.30
N VAL A 15 27.21 -23.51 -3.08
CA VAL A 15 27.13 -22.04 -2.91
C VAL A 15 25.95 -21.42 -3.68
N ASN A 16 25.19 -22.20 -4.46
CA ASN A 16 24.17 -21.66 -5.38
C ASN A 16 22.71 -22.03 -5.07
N GLN A 17 22.37 -22.39 -3.82
CA GLN A 17 21.00 -22.82 -3.47
C GLN A 17 20.37 -22.12 -2.26
N ARG A 18 20.78 -20.88 -1.91
CA ARG A 18 20.10 -20.09 -0.86
C ARG A 18 19.85 -18.62 -1.18
N SER A 19 19.80 -18.20 -2.45
CA SER A 19 19.31 -16.86 -2.82
C SER A 19 17.78 -16.78 -2.94
N TRP A 20 17.05 -17.44 -2.03
CA TRP A 20 15.60 -17.23 -1.82
C TRP A 20 15.31 -16.50 -0.50
N GLU A 21 16.34 -15.95 0.13
CA GLU A 21 16.16 -14.97 1.21
C GLU A 21 15.55 -13.68 0.62
N SER A 22 14.25 -13.54 0.84
CA SER A 22 13.55 -12.26 0.98
C SER A 22 13.87 -11.19 -0.07
N SER A 23 13.41 -11.37 -1.30
CA SER A 23 13.12 -10.23 -2.18
C SER A 23 11.81 -9.55 -1.79
N THR A 24 11.55 -9.35 -0.50
CA THR A 24 10.46 -8.48 -0.06
C THR A 24 10.89 -7.04 -0.25
N SER A 25 10.58 -6.51 -1.43
CA SER A 25 9.72 -5.33 -1.57
C SER A 25 10.17 -3.99 -0.98
N ASP A 26 11.46 -3.73 -0.77
CA ASP A 26 11.95 -2.36 -0.48
C ASP A 26 11.73 -1.39 -1.66
N ASP A 27 11.64 -1.92 -2.89
CA ASP A 27 11.43 -1.15 -4.12
C ASP A 27 9.94 -1.08 -4.54
N GLN A 28 9.07 -1.86 -3.89
CA GLN A 28 7.64 -1.78 -4.16
C GLN A 28 7.07 -0.57 -3.44
N GLY A 29 6.39 0.29 -4.21
CA GLY A 29 5.78 1.51 -3.69
C GLY A 29 4.73 1.18 -2.62
N LEU A 30 5.04 1.49 -1.36
CA LEU A 30 4.15 1.39 -0.20
C LEU A 30 3.95 2.76 0.45
N PHE A 31 2.72 3.25 0.44
CA PHE A 31 2.33 4.51 1.04
C PHE A 31 1.40 4.25 2.22
N VAL A 32 1.76 4.75 3.40
CA VAL A 32 1.00 4.57 4.64
C VAL A 32 0.10 5.77 4.85
N ILE A 33 -1.21 5.54 4.92
CA ILE A 33 -2.22 6.57 5.07
C ILE A 33 -2.18 7.12 6.50
N THR A 34 -2.07 8.45 6.62
CA THR A 34 -2.22 9.17 7.88
C THR A 34 -3.65 9.67 8.04
N ASP A 35 -4.26 10.22 6.99
CA ASP A 35 -5.64 10.74 7.02
C ASP A 35 -6.26 10.76 5.60
N VAL A 36 -7.57 11.01 5.52
CA VAL A 36 -8.30 11.16 4.27
C VAL A 36 -9.20 12.39 4.30
N PHE A 37 -9.06 13.25 3.30
CA PHE A 37 -9.91 14.43 3.12
C PHE A 37 -10.79 14.27 1.89
N VAL A 38 -12.04 14.74 1.96
CA VAL A 38 -12.91 14.81 0.78
C VAL A 38 -12.95 16.26 0.33
N ILE A 39 -12.37 16.53 -0.84
CA ILE A 39 -12.40 17.87 -1.43
C ILE A 39 -13.53 17.91 -2.47
N THR A 40 -14.47 18.84 -2.28
CA THR A 40 -15.58 19.07 -3.21
C THR A 40 -15.07 19.23 -4.65
N GLY A 41 -15.61 18.44 -5.57
CA GLY A 41 -15.23 18.45 -6.98
C GLY A 41 -13.91 17.75 -7.32
N ARG A 42 -13.18 17.20 -6.34
CA ARG A 42 -11.96 16.39 -6.56
C ARG A 42 -12.09 14.95 -6.05
N GLY A 43 -12.89 14.74 -5.01
CA GLY A 43 -13.04 13.44 -4.37
C GLY A 43 -12.08 13.24 -3.20
N PRO A 44 -11.85 11.98 -2.78
CA PRO A 44 -10.98 11.65 -1.66
C PRO A 44 -9.51 11.91 -1.98
N VAL A 45 -8.81 12.50 -1.00
CA VAL A 45 -7.37 12.74 -0.99
C VAL A 45 -6.78 11.97 0.18
N PHE A 46 -5.95 10.97 -0.13
CA PHE A 46 -5.27 10.15 0.87
C PHE A 46 -3.95 10.81 1.24
N THR A 47 -3.80 11.30 2.46
CA THR A 47 -2.54 11.85 2.96
C THR A 47 -1.75 10.80 3.70
N GLY A 48 -0.43 10.92 3.69
CA GLY A 48 0.43 9.88 4.24
C GLY A 48 1.90 10.05 3.92
N ILE A 49 2.66 9.03 4.28
CA ILE A 49 4.12 8.96 4.10
C ILE A 49 4.45 7.78 3.20
N MET A 50 5.39 7.99 2.29
CA MET A 50 5.97 6.92 1.49
C MET A 50 6.95 6.10 2.33
N GLU A 51 6.63 4.85 2.65
CA GLU A 51 7.44 3.99 3.53
C GLU A 51 8.56 3.26 2.77
N SER A 52 8.29 2.82 1.53
CA SER A 52 9.24 2.10 0.66
C SER A 52 8.98 2.36 -0.83
N GLY A 53 10.00 2.21 -1.68
CA GLY A 53 9.88 2.41 -3.12
C GLY A 53 9.45 3.82 -3.56
N SER A 54 8.67 3.88 -4.65
CA SER A 54 8.15 5.13 -5.21
C SER A 54 6.75 4.95 -5.81
N LEU A 55 6.03 6.07 -5.91
CA LEU A 55 4.75 6.17 -6.62
C LEU A 55 4.78 7.38 -7.55
N GLY A 56 4.17 7.22 -8.72
CA GLY A 56 4.02 8.26 -9.72
C GLY A 56 2.58 8.44 -10.18
N VAL A 57 2.28 9.63 -10.72
CA VAL A 57 1.03 9.85 -11.46
C VAL A 57 0.96 8.86 -12.61
N GLY A 58 -0.20 8.20 -12.76
CA GLY A 58 -0.44 7.14 -13.74
C GLY A 58 -0.20 5.73 -13.20
N ASP A 59 0.40 5.56 -12.02
CA ASP A 59 0.57 4.23 -11.43
C ASP A 59 -0.77 3.63 -11.03
N ALA A 60 -0.97 2.36 -11.38
CA ALA A 60 -2.05 1.55 -10.84
C ALA A 60 -1.74 1.19 -9.38
N VAL A 61 -2.75 1.32 -8.50
CA VAL A 61 -2.61 1.13 -7.06
C VAL A 61 -3.78 0.35 -6.49
N ILE A 62 -3.51 -0.29 -5.36
CA ILE A 62 -4.49 -0.98 -4.53
C ILE A 62 -4.51 -0.26 -3.17
N VAL A 63 -5.69 0.16 -2.73
CA VAL A 63 -5.94 0.83 -1.45
C VAL A 63 -6.58 -0.19 -0.51
N ASP A 64 -5.91 -0.51 0.60
CA ASP A 64 -6.51 -1.28 1.69
C ASP A 64 -7.53 -0.40 2.41
N ILE A 65 -8.78 -0.86 2.45
CA ILE A 65 -9.88 -0.18 3.15
C ILE A 65 -10.55 -1.10 4.17
N THR A 66 -9.86 -2.16 4.60
CA THR A 66 -10.37 -3.12 5.58
C THR A 66 -10.85 -2.39 6.85
N HIS A 67 -12.12 -2.61 7.19
CA HIS A 67 -12.78 -1.95 8.31
C HIS A 67 -12.95 -2.95 9.46
N ASP A 68 -12.15 -2.79 10.52
CA ASP A 68 -12.12 -3.73 11.66
C ASP A 68 -13.06 -3.30 12.81
N SER A 69 -13.96 -2.33 12.59
CA SER A 69 -14.81 -1.81 13.66
C SER A 69 -16.09 -2.65 13.85
N PRO A 70 -16.48 -2.98 15.09
CA PRO A 70 -17.76 -3.63 15.36
C PRO A 70 -18.97 -2.73 15.04
N ASP A 71 -18.78 -1.40 14.95
CA ASP A 71 -19.81 -0.41 14.59
C ASP A 71 -19.80 -0.05 13.09
N ALA A 72 -19.13 -0.87 12.27
CA ALA A 72 -19.10 -0.72 10.81
C ALA A 72 -20.50 -0.62 10.22
N SER A 73 -20.66 0.26 9.23
CA SER A 73 -21.88 0.26 8.41
C SER A 73 -22.10 -1.12 7.79
N PRO A 74 -23.35 -1.60 7.65
CA PRO A 74 -23.67 -2.89 7.03
C PRO A 74 -23.41 -2.92 5.51
N LYS A 75 -22.80 -1.88 4.94
CA LYS A 75 -22.47 -1.83 3.52
C LYS A 75 -21.27 -2.76 3.30
N PRO A 76 -21.37 -3.75 2.39
CA PRO A 76 -20.22 -4.55 2.01
C PRO A 76 -19.24 -3.63 1.27
N SER A 77 -18.28 -3.07 2.01
CA SER A 77 -17.10 -2.46 1.41
C SER A 77 -16.15 -3.58 0.99
N PRO A 78 -15.59 -3.56 -0.22
CA PRO A 78 -14.53 -4.51 -0.57
C PRO A 78 -13.35 -4.29 0.39
N ALA A 79 -12.55 -5.33 0.66
CA ALA A 79 -11.36 -5.17 1.49
C ALA A 79 -10.30 -4.26 0.83
N GLU A 80 -10.33 -4.20 -0.51
CA GLU A 80 -9.38 -3.45 -1.32
C GLU A 80 -10.11 -2.67 -2.42
N LEU A 81 -9.64 -1.45 -2.70
CA LEU A 81 -10.06 -0.66 -3.85
C LEU A 81 -8.94 -0.55 -4.86
N HIS A 82 -9.27 -0.61 -6.14
CA HIS A 82 -8.30 -0.50 -7.23
C HIS A 82 -8.47 0.84 -7.94
N GLY A 83 -7.35 1.46 -8.32
CA GLY A 83 -7.41 2.71 -9.06
C GLY A 83 -6.08 3.11 -9.67
N THR A 84 -6.04 4.34 -10.16
CA THR A 84 -4.84 4.94 -10.77
C THR A 84 -4.56 6.29 -10.14
N ILE A 85 -3.31 6.57 -9.79
CA ILE A 85 -2.92 7.88 -9.25
C ILE A 85 -3.14 8.93 -10.34
N SER A 86 -4.04 9.88 -10.09
CA SER A 86 -4.38 10.96 -11.02
C SER A 86 -3.64 12.25 -10.70
N ALA A 87 -3.29 12.46 -9.43
CA ALA A 87 -2.51 13.59 -8.98
C ALA A 87 -1.81 13.27 -7.66
N ILE A 88 -0.65 13.89 -7.48
CA ILE A 88 0.12 13.85 -6.24
C ILE A 88 0.38 15.31 -5.82
N GLU A 89 0.13 15.61 -4.55
CA GLU A 89 0.38 16.91 -3.95
C GLU A 89 1.31 16.76 -2.75
N SER A 90 2.52 17.33 -2.82
CA SER A 90 3.50 17.31 -1.73
C SER A 90 3.95 18.73 -1.44
N ARG A 91 4.04 19.09 -0.16
CA ARG A 91 4.43 20.45 0.30
C ARG A 91 3.68 21.58 -0.44
N HIS A 92 2.37 21.41 -0.61
CA HIS A 92 1.47 22.34 -1.34
C HIS A 92 1.81 22.55 -2.83
N ARG A 93 2.49 21.60 -3.47
CA ARG A 93 2.80 21.63 -4.90
C ARG A 93 2.40 20.32 -5.56
N ARG A 94 1.93 20.42 -6.81
CA ARG A 94 1.74 19.25 -7.65
C ARG A 94 3.10 18.67 -8.02
N THR A 95 3.25 17.36 -7.86
CA THR A 95 4.43 16.61 -8.28
C THR A 95 4.02 15.43 -9.15
N GLN A 96 4.98 14.90 -9.92
CA GLN A 96 4.77 13.72 -10.76
C GLN A 96 5.10 12.42 -10.03
N SER A 97 5.91 12.48 -8.97
CA SER A 97 6.34 11.31 -8.21
C SER A 97 6.70 11.67 -6.77
N ILE A 98 6.70 10.64 -5.93
CA ILE A 98 7.19 10.64 -4.54
C ILE A 98 8.04 9.40 -4.29
N GLN A 99 8.98 9.51 -3.35
CA GLN A 99 9.89 8.43 -2.94
C GLN A 99 9.85 8.25 -1.43
N LYS A 100 10.45 7.15 -0.95
CA LYS A 100 10.59 6.86 0.48
C LYS A 100 10.94 8.12 1.31
N GLY A 101 10.17 8.34 2.37
CA GLY A 101 10.29 9.47 3.30
C GLY A 101 9.48 10.70 2.91
N ASP A 102 8.91 10.76 1.70
CA ASP A 102 8.08 11.89 1.30
C ASP A 102 6.68 11.83 1.92
N GLU A 103 6.22 13.00 2.38
CA GLU A 103 4.82 13.25 2.73
C GLU A 103 4.06 13.78 1.51
N ALA A 104 2.87 13.22 1.26
CA ALA A 104 2.04 13.64 0.13
C ALA A 104 0.55 13.39 0.36
N GLY A 105 -0.27 14.01 -0.49
CA GLY A 105 -1.66 13.67 -0.74
C GLY A 105 -1.79 13.01 -2.11
N LEU A 106 -2.52 11.89 -2.18
CA LEU A 106 -2.78 11.13 -3.40
C LEU A 106 -4.26 11.25 -3.79
N ILE A 107 -4.53 11.58 -5.05
CA ILE A 107 -5.88 11.50 -5.63
C ILE A 107 -5.92 10.29 -6.56
N ILE A 108 -6.78 9.33 -6.26
CA ILE A 108 -6.85 8.06 -6.99
C ILE A 108 -8.14 8.02 -7.81
N ARG A 109 -7.97 8.00 -9.14
CA ARG A 109 -9.09 7.80 -10.07
C ARG A 109 -9.61 6.37 -9.91
N GLY A 110 -10.93 6.23 -9.77
CA GLY A 110 -11.61 4.95 -9.55
C GLY A 110 -11.97 4.68 -8.08
N VAL A 111 -11.52 5.54 -7.16
CA VAL A 111 -11.87 5.48 -5.74
C VAL A 111 -12.74 6.68 -5.39
N ASN A 112 -14.00 6.43 -5.01
CA ASN A 112 -14.95 7.47 -4.66
C ASN A 112 -15.21 7.49 -3.15
N VAL A 113 -15.77 8.60 -2.66
CA VAL A 113 -16.10 8.76 -1.24
C VAL A 113 -17.06 7.68 -0.76
N ASP A 114 -18.02 7.27 -1.59
CA ASP A 114 -19.02 6.26 -1.24
C ASP A 114 -18.44 4.84 -1.13
N ASP A 115 -17.21 4.63 -1.61
CA ASP A 115 -16.49 3.34 -1.52
C ASP A 115 -15.75 3.19 -0.18
N LEU A 116 -15.58 4.29 0.56
CA LEU A 116 -14.81 4.34 1.80
C LEU A 116 -15.64 3.85 3.01
N PRO A 117 -14.98 3.45 4.11
CA PRO A 117 -15.67 3.04 5.32
C PRO A 117 -16.47 4.17 5.96
N TYR A 118 -17.67 3.84 6.45
CA TYR A 118 -18.52 4.74 7.23
C TYR A 118 -18.84 4.14 8.58
N THR A 119 -18.87 4.98 9.60
CA THR A 119 -19.30 4.64 10.96
C THR A 119 -20.63 5.31 11.30
N ARG A 120 -21.42 4.67 12.16
CA ARG A 120 -22.67 5.24 12.65
C ARG A 120 -22.39 6.32 13.69
N ASN A 121 -23.11 7.43 13.61
CA ASN A 121 -23.11 8.47 14.64
C ASN A 121 -24.55 8.89 14.98
N GLY A 122 -24.70 9.80 15.94
CA GLY A 122 -26.01 10.26 16.41
C GLY A 122 -26.89 10.93 15.34
N SER A 123 -26.35 11.32 14.19
CA SER A 123 -27.06 11.99 13.09
C SER A 123 -27.16 11.16 11.80
N GLY A 124 -26.62 9.92 11.78
CA GLY A 124 -26.62 9.06 10.60
C GLY A 124 -25.31 8.30 10.44
N PHE A 125 -24.74 8.36 9.24
CA PHE A 125 -23.45 7.76 8.90
C PHE A 125 -22.45 8.85 8.54
N ALA A 126 -21.22 8.73 9.05
CA ALA A 126 -20.11 9.61 8.72
C ALA A 126 -18.93 8.79 8.22
N LEU A 127 -18.13 9.39 7.32
CA LEU A 127 -16.90 8.80 6.82
C LEU A 127 -15.97 8.49 8.00
N ASP A 128 -15.51 7.25 8.10
CA ASP A 128 -14.61 6.79 9.15
C ASP A 128 -13.16 6.89 8.68
N THR A 129 -12.64 8.11 8.64
CA THR A 129 -11.23 8.36 8.24
C THR A 129 -10.24 7.72 9.21
N LYS A 130 -10.64 7.51 10.47
CA LYS A 130 -9.80 6.85 11.48
C LYS A 130 -9.54 5.39 11.16
N ALA A 131 -10.51 4.69 10.59
CA ALA A 131 -10.31 3.31 10.17
C ALA A 131 -9.33 3.15 8.99
N LEU A 132 -9.07 4.24 8.26
CA LEU A 132 -8.08 4.30 7.19
C LEU A 132 -6.68 4.70 7.69
N ASN A 133 -6.54 5.16 8.94
CA ASN A 133 -5.24 5.46 9.51
C ASN A 133 -4.36 4.19 9.57
N LYS A 134 -3.11 4.31 9.13
CA LYS A 134 -2.12 3.22 8.98
C LYS A 134 -2.49 2.15 7.94
N ARG A 135 -3.59 2.32 7.20
CA ARG A 135 -3.86 1.50 6.01
C ARG A 135 -2.91 1.85 4.89
N MET A 136 -2.79 0.95 3.92
CA MET A 136 -1.73 0.98 2.93
C MET A 136 -2.28 1.20 1.53
N ILE A 137 -1.56 2.01 0.75
CA ILE A 137 -1.70 2.11 -0.70
C ILE A 137 -0.46 1.48 -1.30
N ARG A 138 -0.64 0.42 -2.08
CA ARG A 138 0.45 -0.32 -2.70
C ARG A 138 0.37 -0.23 -4.21
N LYS A 139 1.52 -0.12 -4.87
CA LYS A 139 1.61 -0.21 -6.33
C LYS A 139 1.09 -1.58 -6.79
N ALA A 140 0.17 -1.61 -7.74
CA ALA A 140 -0.32 -2.85 -8.31
C ALA A 140 0.80 -3.46 -9.17
N ASN A 141 1.23 -4.68 -8.84
CA ASN A 141 2.16 -5.41 -9.69
C ASN A 141 1.43 -5.73 -11.01
N THR A 142 1.82 -5.04 -12.09
CA THR A 142 1.42 -5.49 -13.42
C THR A 142 2.25 -6.74 -13.72
N PRO A 143 1.65 -7.92 -13.92
CA PRO A 143 2.43 -9.07 -14.38
C PRO A 143 3.10 -8.68 -15.69
N ALA A 144 4.42 -8.88 -15.78
CA ALA A 144 5.15 -8.71 -17.02
C ALA A 144 4.44 -9.55 -18.11
N ARG A 145 4.01 -8.88 -19.17
CA ARG A 145 3.24 -9.49 -20.25
C ARG A 145 4.16 -10.18 -21.25
#